data_AF-A0A833WCR0-F1
#
_entry.id   AF-A0A833WCR0-F1
#
_cell.length_a   1.000
_cell.length_b   1.000
_cell.length_c   1.000
_cell.angle_alpha   90.00
_cell.angle_beta   90.00
_cell.angle_gamma   90.00
#
_symmetry.space_group_name_H-M   'P 1'
#
loop_
_entity.id
_entity.type
_entity.pdbx_description
1 polymer ?
#
loop_
_entity_poly.entity_id
_entity_poly.type
_entity_poly.pdbx_seq_one_letter_code
_entity_poly.pdbx_strand_id
1 'polypeptide(L)'
;MVRVSGAANWWFNVSGVQIEPVSAWTPNFAQYGTGVQFPWENRPWNNHSTRLLVQDFLIDKRPVTNAQYSAFLKASGYSFNSLDRFLLHWENRQGAPASWTVSPSLAHSPVVNVALENAQAYAKFYSKRLPHDWEWQYVASNGDNYCHTRLRLAEQASQRARCKGSGLLARNQRPHVAATVAFKANSSSDDAFSSNEHAYKRKEK
;
A
#
# COMPACT_ATOMS: atom_id res chain seq x y z
N MET A 1 -15.03 7.21 -3.75
CA MET A 1 -13.62 7.62 -3.70
C MET A 1 -13.51 8.99 -3.06
N VAL A 2 -12.34 9.33 -2.52
CA VAL A 2 -12.03 10.65 -1.95
C VAL A 2 -10.88 11.27 -2.73
N ARG A 3 -10.95 12.58 -2.97
CA ARG A 3 -9.88 13.36 -3.60
C ARG A 3 -8.81 13.65 -2.57
N VAL A 4 -7.57 13.38 -2.96
CA VAL A 4 -6.35 13.69 -2.23
C VAL A 4 -5.64 14.78 -3.01
N SER A 5 -5.46 15.93 -2.38
CA SER A 5 -4.61 16.99 -2.93
C SER A 5 -3.15 16.60 -2.69
N GLY A 6 -2.40 16.53 -3.78
CA GLY A 6 -0.99 16.21 -3.81
C GLY A 6 -0.11 17.35 -3.29
N ALA A 7 1.20 17.17 -3.42
CA ALA A 7 2.22 18.10 -2.96
C ALA A 7 3.41 18.07 -3.92
N ALA A 8 3.96 19.24 -4.25
CA ALA A 8 5.03 19.36 -5.24
C ALA A 8 6.40 18.86 -4.76
N ASN A 9 6.60 18.78 -3.44
CA ASN A 9 7.92 18.52 -2.84
C ASN A 9 7.79 17.76 -1.52
N TRP A 10 6.94 16.74 -1.48
CA TRP A 10 6.71 15.97 -0.27
C TRP A 10 7.94 15.12 0.08
N TRP A 11 8.30 15.08 1.36
CA TRP A 11 9.44 14.29 1.82
C TRP A 11 9.00 12.86 2.12
N PHE A 12 9.27 11.95 1.19
CA PHE A 12 9.16 10.53 1.43
C PHE A 12 10.40 10.08 2.20
N ASN A 13 10.20 9.51 3.39
CA ASN A 13 11.28 9.01 4.23
C ASN A 13 10.83 7.75 4.97
N VAL A 14 11.47 6.62 4.66
CA VAL A 14 11.23 5.31 5.27
C VAL A 14 12.57 4.67 5.59
N SER A 15 12.72 4.20 6.82
CA SER A 15 13.87 3.42 7.26
C SER A 15 13.40 2.12 7.90
N GLY A 16 13.88 1.00 7.39
CA GLY A 16 13.71 -0.33 7.97
C GLY A 16 14.84 -0.66 8.94
N VAL A 17 14.50 -1.37 10.01
CA VAL A 17 15.51 -1.96 10.90
C VAL A 17 16.03 -3.23 10.25
N GLN A 18 17.33 -3.27 9.97
CA GLN A 18 18.02 -4.49 9.59
C GLN A 18 18.52 -5.18 10.85
N ILE A 19 17.91 -6.30 11.20
CA ILE A 19 18.24 -7.03 12.44
C ILE A 19 19.53 -7.84 12.28
N GLU A 20 19.86 -8.30 11.08
CA GLU A 20 21.12 -9.02 10.80
C GLU A 20 21.65 -8.61 9.43
N PRO A 21 22.94 -8.27 9.35
CA PRO A 21 23.79 -9.12 8.55
C PRO A 21 24.97 -9.57 9.40
N VAL A 22 24.98 -10.85 9.74
CA VAL A 22 26.22 -11.48 10.20
C VAL A 22 27.17 -11.43 9.01
N SER A 23 28.24 -10.65 9.12
CA SER A 23 29.25 -10.47 8.06
C SER A 23 29.83 -11.80 7.58
N ALA A 24 29.89 -12.80 8.46
CA ALA A 24 30.30 -14.16 8.12
C ALA A 24 29.38 -14.87 7.10
N TRP A 25 28.07 -14.61 7.14
CA TRP A 25 27.06 -15.27 6.28
C TRP A 25 26.61 -14.40 5.10
N THR A 26 26.84 -13.09 5.19
CA THR A 26 26.42 -12.12 4.16
C THR A 26 27.55 -11.12 3.83
N PRO A 27 28.74 -11.58 3.44
CA PRO A 27 29.94 -10.72 3.34
C PRO A 27 29.78 -9.50 2.42
N ASN A 28 28.87 -9.55 1.43
CA ASN A 28 28.62 -8.46 0.50
C ASN A 28 27.36 -7.63 0.85
N PHE A 29 26.81 -7.74 2.07
CA PHE A 29 25.58 -7.04 2.46
C PHE A 29 25.66 -5.52 2.27
N ALA A 30 26.84 -4.94 2.52
CA ALA A 30 27.09 -3.51 2.36
C ALA A 30 27.05 -3.07 0.89
N GLN A 31 27.35 -3.98 -0.05
CA GLN A 31 27.41 -3.69 -1.49
C GLN A 31 26.03 -3.87 -2.17
N TYR A 32 25.30 -4.93 -1.84
CA TYR A 32 24.05 -5.27 -2.53
C TYR A 32 22.78 -4.83 -1.79
N GLY A 33 22.90 -4.41 -0.53
CA GLY A 33 21.76 -4.02 0.32
C GLY A 33 20.76 -5.15 0.56
N THR A 34 19.92 -4.98 1.57
CA THR A 34 18.79 -5.87 1.84
C THR A 34 17.56 -5.02 2.04
N GLY A 35 16.52 -5.23 1.25
CA GLY A 35 15.30 -4.43 1.32
C GLY A 35 14.55 -4.38 0.00
N VAL A 36 13.61 -3.43 -0.09
CA VAL A 36 12.93 -3.09 -1.34
C VAL A 36 13.82 -2.17 -2.17
N GLN A 37 13.57 -2.08 -3.46
CA GLN A 37 14.19 -1.09 -4.33
C GLN A 37 13.08 -0.22 -4.92
N PHE A 38 13.12 1.08 -4.68
CA PHE A 38 12.21 2.01 -5.33
C PHE A 38 12.70 2.39 -6.74
N PRO A 39 11.81 2.86 -7.63
CA PRO A 39 12.16 3.22 -9.00
C PRO A 39 13.27 4.29 -9.13
N TRP A 40 13.43 5.15 -8.11
CA TRP A 40 14.46 6.20 -8.08
C TRP A 40 15.80 5.74 -7.48
N GLU A 41 15.94 4.46 -7.14
CA GLU A 41 17.11 3.91 -6.47
C GLU A 41 17.90 2.99 -7.40
N ASN A 42 19.23 3.08 -7.32
CA ASN A 42 20.12 2.26 -8.15
C ASN A 42 20.30 0.83 -7.60
N ARG A 43 19.88 0.56 -6.36
CA ARG A 43 19.97 -0.74 -5.71
C ARG A 43 18.95 -0.86 -4.58
N PRO A 44 18.60 -2.08 -4.15
CA PRO A 44 17.83 -2.27 -2.93
C PRO A 44 18.56 -1.69 -1.71
N TRP A 45 17.81 -1.05 -0.82
CA TRP A 45 18.31 -0.53 0.45
C TRP A 45 17.21 -0.70 1.51
N ASN A 46 17.54 -0.63 2.80
CA ASN A 46 16.59 -0.46 3.89
C ASN A 46 16.26 1.01 4.26
N ASN A 47 16.81 2.01 3.57
CA ASN A 47 16.64 3.43 3.86
C ASN A 47 16.33 4.15 2.57
N HIS A 48 15.13 4.75 2.52
CA HIS A 48 14.55 5.35 1.34
C HIS A 48 14.16 6.77 1.68
N SER A 49 14.89 7.75 1.14
CA SER A 49 14.59 9.16 1.37
C SER A 49 14.72 9.94 0.07
N THR A 50 13.63 10.54 -0.37
CA THR A 50 13.62 11.41 -1.54
C THR A 50 12.48 12.43 -1.46
N ARG A 51 12.60 13.50 -2.22
CA ARG A 51 11.53 14.47 -2.43
C ARG A 51 10.72 14.05 -3.65
N LEU A 52 9.41 13.87 -3.48
CA LEU A 52 8.51 13.43 -4.53
C LEU A 52 7.49 14.51 -4.86
N LEU A 53 7.21 14.67 -6.15
CA LEU A 53 5.95 15.24 -6.62
C LEU A 53 4.87 14.17 -6.43
N VAL A 54 3.93 14.42 -5.52
CA VAL A 54 2.69 13.66 -5.42
C VAL A 54 1.63 14.46 -6.17
N GLN A 55 1.10 13.91 -7.27
CA GLN A 55 0.03 14.56 -8.02
C GLN A 55 -1.30 14.48 -7.25
N ASP A 56 -2.32 15.20 -7.69
CA ASP A 56 -3.68 15.01 -7.18
C ASP A 56 -4.22 13.65 -7.62
N PHE A 57 -4.94 12.96 -6.74
CA PHE A 57 -5.55 11.68 -7.09
C PHE A 57 -6.81 11.34 -6.31
N LEU A 58 -7.52 10.33 -6.79
CA LEU A 58 -8.64 9.72 -6.09
C LEU A 58 -8.19 8.41 -5.47
N ILE A 59 -8.56 8.15 -4.21
CA ILE A 59 -8.36 6.85 -3.57
C ILE A 59 -9.66 6.39 -2.90
N ASP A 60 -9.87 5.08 -2.82
CA ASP A 60 -11.00 4.54 -2.07
C ASP A 60 -10.86 4.86 -0.57
N LYS A 61 -11.93 5.41 0.04
CA LYS A 61 -11.96 5.77 1.47
C LYS A 61 -11.89 4.53 2.38
N ARG A 62 -12.36 3.40 1.84
CA ARG A 62 -12.47 2.13 2.55
C ARG A 62 -11.88 1.03 1.69
N PRO A 63 -11.49 -0.08 2.31
CA PRO A 63 -11.03 -1.24 1.58
C PRO A 63 -12.16 -1.82 0.75
N VAL A 64 -11.83 -2.53 -0.31
CA VAL A 64 -12.85 -3.27 -1.08
C VAL A 64 -13.48 -4.34 -0.20
N THR A 65 -14.81 -4.38 -0.19
CA THR A 65 -15.58 -5.32 0.62
C THR A 65 -15.83 -6.63 -0.10
N ASN A 66 -16.16 -7.69 0.65
CA ASN A 66 -16.55 -8.97 0.05
C ASN A 66 -17.76 -8.83 -0.88
N ALA A 67 -18.75 -8.01 -0.53
CA ALA A 67 -19.92 -7.74 -1.39
C ALA A 67 -19.53 -7.11 -2.73
N GLN A 68 -18.63 -6.13 -2.71
CA GLN A 68 -18.13 -5.49 -3.94
C GLN A 68 -17.32 -6.47 -4.81
N TYR A 69 -16.50 -7.31 -4.18
CA TYR A 69 -15.73 -8.32 -4.89
C TYR A 69 -16.64 -9.42 -5.49
N SER A 70 -17.71 -9.81 -4.79
CA SER A 70 -18.71 -10.76 -5.31
C SER A 70 -19.41 -10.23 -6.56
N ALA A 71 -19.78 -8.94 -6.56
CA ALA A 71 -20.35 -8.29 -7.74
C ALA A 71 -19.37 -8.31 -8.93
N PHE A 72 -18.08 -8.07 -8.68
CA PHE A 72 -17.04 -8.20 -9.70
C PHE A 72 -16.96 -9.62 -10.28
N LEU A 73 -16.89 -10.66 -9.45
CA LEU A 73 -16.78 -12.04 -9.92
C LEU A 73 -17.99 -12.45 -10.77
N LYS A 74 -19.20 -12.01 -10.38
CA LYS A 74 -20.44 -12.27 -11.13
C LYS A 74 -20.50 -11.55 -12.47
N ALA A 75 -20.05 -10.29 -12.52
CA ALA A 75 -20.14 -9.47 -13.72
C ALA A 75 -19.01 -9.72 -14.74
N SER A 76 -17.81 -10.05 -14.27
CA SER A 76 -16.61 -10.16 -15.11
C SER A 76 -16.40 -11.54 -15.72
N GLY A 77 -16.93 -12.60 -15.10
CA GLY A 77 -16.56 -13.98 -15.45
C GLY A 77 -15.08 -14.29 -15.19
N TYR A 78 -14.42 -13.53 -14.32
CA TYR A 78 -12.98 -13.65 -14.04
C TYR A 78 -12.57 -15.05 -13.59
N SER A 79 -11.48 -15.57 -14.16
CA SER A 79 -10.79 -16.78 -13.73
C SER A 79 -9.44 -16.43 -13.11
N PHE A 80 -9.10 -17.07 -11.99
CA PHE A 80 -7.81 -16.94 -11.32
C PHE A 80 -6.81 -17.99 -11.83
N ASN A 81 -5.52 -17.80 -11.55
CA ASN A 81 -4.47 -18.76 -11.90
C ASN A 81 -4.26 -19.84 -10.83
N SER A 82 -4.43 -19.53 -9.54
CA SER A 82 -4.25 -20.47 -8.42
C SER A 82 -5.36 -20.36 -7.37
N LEU A 83 -5.74 -21.51 -6.82
CA LEU A 83 -6.80 -21.67 -5.82
C LEU A 83 -6.33 -21.75 -4.37
N ASP A 84 -5.04 -22.02 -4.11
CA ASP A 84 -4.58 -22.57 -2.82
C ASP A 84 -5.13 -21.82 -1.60
N ARG A 85 -5.08 -20.49 -1.64
CA ARG A 85 -5.70 -19.63 -0.61
C ARG A 85 -6.73 -18.67 -1.17
N PHE A 86 -6.99 -18.67 -2.47
CA PHE A 86 -7.84 -17.64 -3.07
C PHE A 86 -9.23 -17.64 -2.44
N LEU A 87 -9.60 -16.51 -1.82
CA LEU A 87 -10.85 -16.31 -1.08
C LEU A 87 -11.17 -17.44 -0.10
N LEU A 88 -10.17 -17.91 0.67
CA LEU A 88 -10.29 -19.05 1.58
C LEU A 88 -11.48 -18.96 2.56
N HIS A 89 -11.90 -17.75 2.92
CA HIS A 89 -13.01 -17.47 3.84
C HIS A 89 -14.39 -17.48 3.18
N TRP A 90 -14.50 -17.80 1.89
CA TRP A 90 -15.77 -17.90 1.17
C TRP A 90 -16.29 -19.35 1.14
N GLU A 91 -17.59 -19.47 0.92
CA GLU A 91 -18.35 -20.72 0.91
C GLU A 91 -18.67 -21.16 -0.53
N ASN A 92 -19.00 -22.43 -0.70
CA ASN A 92 -19.38 -23.04 -1.99
C ASN A 92 -18.33 -22.81 -3.09
N ARG A 93 -17.04 -22.94 -2.73
CA ARG A 93 -15.89 -22.68 -3.62
C ARG A 93 -15.66 -23.76 -4.69
N GLN A 94 -16.68 -24.55 -4.99
CA GLN A 94 -16.68 -25.53 -6.06
C GLN A 94 -17.24 -24.88 -7.34
N GLY A 95 -16.55 -25.06 -8.47
CA GLY A 95 -16.96 -24.48 -9.74
C GLY A 95 -16.57 -23.00 -9.90
N ALA A 96 -17.33 -22.28 -10.73
CA ALA A 96 -16.98 -20.93 -11.16
C ALA A 96 -17.00 -19.91 -9.99
N PRO A 97 -16.10 -18.92 -9.95
CA PRO A 97 -16.05 -17.93 -8.86
C PRO A 97 -17.34 -17.13 -8.68
N ALA A 98 -18.13 -17.00 -9.76
CA ALA A 98 -19.42 -16.33 -9.75
C ALA A 98 -20.47 -17.02 -8.87
N SER A 99 -20.36 -18.33 -8.64
CA SER A 99 -21.30 -19.10 -7.80
C SER A 99 -20.90 -19.12 -6.32
N TRP A 100 -19.73 -18.61 -5.96
CA TRP A 100 -19.26 -18.63 -4.58
C TRP A 100 -20.00 -17.60 -3.73
N THR A 101 -20.18 -17.92 -2.45
CA THR A 101 -20.96 -17.10 -1.51
C THR A 101 -20.10 -16.66 -0.33
N VAL A 102 -20.50 -15.55 0.30
CA VAL A 102 -19.91 -15.05 1.54
C VAL A 102 -21.01 -14.94 2.58
N SER A 103 -20.71 -15.31 3.82
CA SER A 103 -21.64 -15.16 4.94
C SER A 103 -22.12 -13.69 5.04
N PRO A 104 -23.42 -13.43 5.30
CA PRO A 104 -23.96 -12.07 5.40
C PRO A 104 -23.21 -11.18 6.40
N SER A 105 -22.68 -11.75 7.48
CA SER A 105 -21.91 -11.04 8.51
C SER A 105 -20.58 -10.48 7.99
N LEU A 106 -20.02 -11.07 6.92
CA LEU A 106 -18.74 -10.67 6.32
C LEU A 106 -18.91 -9.82 5.06
N ALA A 107 -20.14 -9.56 4.60
CA ALA A 107 -20.41 -8.85 3.36
C ALA A 107 -19.76 -7.44 3.30
N HIS A 108 -19.73 -6.74 4.44
CA HIS A 108 -19.14 -5.41 4.59
C HIS A 108 -17.68 -5.42 5.07
N SER A 109 -17.15 -6.59 5.41
CA SER A 109 -15.75 -6.75 5.79
C SER A 109 -14.84 -6.64 4.57
N PRO A 110 -13.58 -6.18 4.75
CA PRO A 110 -12.59 -6.19 3.69
C PRO A 110 -12.42 -7.59 3.08
N VAL A 111 -12.28 -7.65 1.77
CA VAL A 111 -11.89 -8.89 1.09
C VAL A 111 -10.44 -9.22 1.44
N VAL A 112 -10.19 -10.49 1.77
CA VAL A 112 -8.86 -11.01 2.14
C VAL A 112 -8.52 -12.25 1.31
N ASN A 113 -7.27 -12.71 1.40
CA ASN A 113 -6.77 -13.83 0.60
C ASN A 113 -6.90 -13.60 -0.92
N VAL A 114 -6.53 -12.39 -1.35
CA VAL A 114 -6.51 -11.97 -2.76
C VAL A 114 -5.04 -11.78 -3.14
N ALA A 115 -4.60 -12.45 -4.21
CA ALA A 115 -3.26 -12.27 -4.76
C ALA A 115 -3.14 -10.93 -5.52
N LEU A 116 -1.91 -10.49 -5.78
CA LEU A 116 -1.64 -9.18 -6.41
C LEU A 116 -2.32 -9.07 -7.79
N GLU A 117 -2.18 -10.11 -8.61
CA GLU A 117 -2.75 -10.21 -9.94
C GLU A 117 -4.30 -10.15 -9.93
N ASN A 118 -4.92 -10.72 -8.91
CA ASN A 118 -6.37 -10.71 -8.74
C ASN A 118 -6.85 -9.30 -8.34
N ALA A 119 -6.09 -8.62 -7.48
CA ALA A 119 -6.35 -7.23 -7.11
C ALA A 119 -6.18 -6.29 -8.32
N GLN A 120 -5.15 -6.47 -9.12
CA GLN A 120 -4.94 -5.70 -10.37
C GLN A 120 -6.10 -5.93 -11.36
N ALA A 121 -6.56 -7.17 -11.52
CA ALA A 121 -7.70 -7.49 -12.37
C ALA A 121 -8.98 -6.78 -11.92
N TYR A 122 -9.27 -6.78 -10.61
CA TYR A 122 -10.38 -6.03 -10.02
C TYR A 122 -10.25 -4.53 -10.31
N ALA A 123 -9.06 -3.95 -10.11
CA ALA A 123 -8.81 -2.54 -10.38
C ALA A 123 -9.11 -2.20 -11.84
N LYS A 124 -8.53 -2.99 -12.76
CA LYS A 124 -8.69 -2.82 -14.20
C LYS A 124 -10.15 -2.90 -14.64
N PHE A 125 -10.92 -3.84 -14.08
CA PHE A 125 -12.34 -3.98 -14.38
C PHE A 125 -13.13 -2.70 -14.08
N TYR A 126 -12.80 -1.99 -13.01
CA TYR A 126 -13.42 -0.71 -12.65
C TYR A 126 -12.67 0.53 -13.18
N SER A 127 -11.73 0.36 -14.13
CA SER A 127 -10.88 1.45 -14.65
C SER A 127 -10.12 2.20 -13.54
N LYS A 128 -9.68 1.44 -12.54
CA LYS A 128 -8.84 1.85 -11.42
C LYS A 128 -7.45 1.24 -11.54
N ARG A 129 -6.55 1.60 -10.62
CA ARG A 129 -5.24 0.99 -10.40
C ARG A 129 -4.95 0.80 -8.92
N LEU A 130 -3.93 0.00 -8.63
CA LEU A 130 -3.35 -0.01 -7.30
C LEU A 130 -2.57 1.30 -7.07
N PRO A 131 -2.68 1.90 -5.88
CA PRO A 131 -1.79 2.98 -5.46
C PRO A 131 -0.35 2.48 -5.35
N HIS A 132 0.60 3.36 -5.66
CA HIS A 132 2.00 3.12 -5.34
C HIS A 132 2.25 3.27 -3.83
N ASP A 133 3.32 2.66 -3.33
CA ASP A 133 3.67 2.72 -1.90
C ASP A 133 3.80 4.15 -1.37
N TRP A 134 4.39 5.06 -2.15
CA TRP A 134 4.53 6.47 -1.75
C TRP A 134 3.19 7.21 -1.75
N GLU A 135 2.25 6.89 -2.63
CA GLU A 135 0.89 7.45 -2.61
C GLU A 135 0.13 6.95 -1.37
N TRP A 136 0.27 5.67 -1.05
CA TRP A 136 -0.28 5.07 0.16
C TRP A 136 0.26 5.73 1.42
N GLN A 137 1.58 5.88 1.51
CA GLN A 137 2.21 6.51 2.65
C GLN A 137 1.87 8.00 2.75
N TYR A 138 1.76 8.71 1.63
CA TYR A 138 1.31 10.11 1.62
C TYR A 138 -0.07 10.23 2.28
N VAL A 139 -1.03 9.39 1.89
CA VAL A 139 -2.38 9.40 2.48
C VAL A 139 -2.36 8.96 3.94
N ALA A 140 -1.67 7.85 4.26
CA ALA A 140 -1.62 7.30 5.61
C ALA A 140 -0.91 8.22 6.61
N SER A 141 0.05 9.03 6.14
CA SER A 141 0.72 10.04 6.94
C SER A 141 -0.03 11.37 7.01
N ASN A 142 -1.22 11.51 6.41
CA ASN A 142 -1.94 12.80 6.36
C ASN A 142 -1.20 13.89 5.54
N GLY A 143 -0.45 13.48 4.51
CA GLY A 143 0.25 14.33 3.57
C GLY A 143 1.27 15.26 4.22
N ASP A 144 1.28 16.53 3.78
CA ASP A 144 2.18 17.57 4.31
C ASP A 144 1.89 17.92 5.78
N ASN A 145 0.69 17.63 6.29
CA ASN A 145 0.33 17.97 7.66
C ASN A 145 1.12 17.15 8.70
N TYR A 146 1.74 16.04 8.30
CA TYR A 146 2.62 15.27 9.20
C TYR A 146 3.98 15.95 9.44
N CYS A 147 4.47 16.74 8.49
CA CYS A 147 5.82 17.30 8.58
C CYS A 147 5.96 18.35 9.71
N HIS A 148 4.83 18.90 10.19
CA HIS A 148 4.85 19.83 11.29
C HIS A 148 4.88 19.20 12.68
N THR A 149 4.56 17.93 12.90
CA THR A 149 4.49 17.42 14.29
C THR A 149 5.87 17.12 14.88
N ARG A 150 6.88 16.76 14.06
CA ARG A 150 8.26 16.57 14.54
C ARG A 150 9.10 17.85 14.53
N LEU A 151 8.91 18.74 13.54
CA LEU A 151 9.63 20.03 13.51
C LEU A 151 8.99 21.08 14.43
N ARG A 152 7.68 21.03 14.70
CA ARG A 152 7.09 21.88 15.75
C ARG A 152 7.50 21.48 17.15
N LEU A 153 8.03 20.29 17.44
CA LEU A 153 8.49 20.02 18.81
C LEU A 153 9.78 20.79 19.13
N ALA A 154 10.65 21.01 18.14
CA ALA A 154 11.84 21.86 18.31
C ALA A 154 11.47 23.36 18.30
N GLU A 155 10.50 23.77 17.49
CA GLU A 155 10.12 25.18 17.36
C GLU A 155 9.06 25.64 18.40
N GLN A 156 8.14 24.77 18.83
CA GLN A 156 7.19 25.01 19.92
C GLN A 156 7.82 24.92 21.31
N ALA A 157 9.02 24.34 21.47
CA ALA A 157 9.76 24.43 22.75
C ALA A 157 10.11 25.89 23.09
N SER A 158 10.34 26.74 22.08
CA SER A 158 10.58 28.18 22.27
C SER A 158 9.27 28.95 22.58
N GLN A 159 8.13 28.52 22.04
CA GLN A 159 6.83 29.19 22.25
C GLN A 159 6.05 28.68 23.48
N ARG A 160 6.32 27.46 23.97
CA ARG A 160 5.62 26.85 25.13
C ARG A 160 6.07 27.35 26.51
N ALA A 161 7.07 28.23 26.59
CA ALA A 161 7.32 28.98 27.83
C ALA A 161 6.19 29.98 28.16
N ARG A 162 5.18 30.14 27.28
CA ARG A 162 4.16 31.19 27.40
C ARG A 162 2.73 30.73 27.71
N CYS A 163 2.40 29.44 27.75
CA CYS A 163 1.03 29.00 28.12
C CYS A 163 1.04 27.70 28.93
N LYS A 164 0.63 27.80 30.20
CA LYS A 164 0.30 26.67 31.09
C LYS A 164 -1.03 26.02 30.65
N GLY A 165 -1.15 24.70 30.84
CA GLY A 165 -2.45 24.05 31.11
C GLY A 165 -2.79 22.79 30.32
N SER A 166 -2.78 21.67 31.04
CA SER A 166 -3.53 20.42 30.86
C SER A 166 -3.25 19.52 29.65
N GLY A 167 -2.96 18.24 29.95
CA GLY A 167 -2.47 17.25 29.00
C GLY A 167 -3.48 16.21 28.55
N LEU A 168 -3.05 15.34 27.63
CA LEU A 168 -3.37 13.91 27.57
C LEU A 168 -2.43 13.23 26.57
N LEU A 169 -1.81 12.12 26.97
CA LEU A 169 -0.87 11.31 26.19
C LEU A 169 -1.64 10.33 25.28
N ALA A 170 -1.42 10.39 23.96
CA ALA A 170 -1.95 9.39 23.04
C ALA A 170 -0.97 8.20 22.91
N ARG A 171 -1.46 7.01 23.24
CA ARG A 171 -0.74 5.72 23.19
C ARG A 171 -0.61 5.23 21.74
N ASN A 172 0.58 4.72 21.40
CA ASN A 172 0.91 4.02 20.16
C ASN A 172 0.07 2.75 20.01
N GLN A 173 -0.78 2.68 18.99
CA GLN A 173 -1.28 1.42 18.45
C GLN A 173 -0.65 1.18 17.08
N ARG A 174 0.05 0.05 16.97
CA ARG A 174 0.73 -0.43 15.76
C ARG A 174 -0.34 -0.86 14.74
N PRO A 175 -0.34 -0.39 13.49
CA PRO A 175 -1.17 -1.00 12.46
C PRO A 175 -0.55 -2.34 12.04
N HIS A 176 -1.31 -3.42 12.22
CA HIS A 176 -1.04 -4.71 11.61
C HIS A 176 -1.20 -4.58 10.09
N VAL A 177 -0.23 -5.10 9.34
CA VAL A 177 -0.23 -5.13 7.88
C VAL A 177 -1.25 -6.18 7.40
N ALA A 178 -2.51 -5.78 7.31
CA ALA A 178 -3.45 -6.43 6.40
C ALA A 178 -3.38 -5.65 5.09
N ALA A 179 -2.98 -6.32 4.00
CA ALA A 179 -3.07 -5.78 2.65
C ALA A 179 -4.53 -5.45 2.35
N THR A 180 -4.89 -4.22 2.69
CA THR A 180 -6.22 -3.69 2.70
C THR A 180 -6.32 -2.90 1.41
N VAL A 181 -6.88 -3.52 0.38
CA VAL A 181 -6.76 -3.00 -0.98
C VAL A 181 -7.67 -1.78 -1.17
N ALA A 182 -7.08 -0.59 -1.08
CA ALA A 182 -7.68 0.65 -1.55
C ALA A 182 -7.19 0.89 -2.98
N PHE A 183 -8.09 1.23 -3.89
CA PHE A 183 -7.76 1.45 -5.30
C PHE A 183 -7.80 2.95 -5.63
N LYS A 184 -6.90 3.37 -6.52
CA LYS A 184 -6.86 4.72 -7.10
C LYS A 184 -7.58 4.74 -8.45
N ALA A 185 -8.32 5.80 -8.77
CA ALA A 185 -8.89 5.95 -10.12
C ALA A 185 -7.77 6.33 -11.11
N ASN A 186 -7.85 5.86 -12.35
CA ASN A 186 -6.91 6.29 -13.39
C ASN A 186 -7.15 7.77 -13.72
N SER A 187 -6.07 8.55 -13.77
CA SER A 187 -6.06 9.93 -14.30
C SER A 187 -5.25 9.97 -15.59
N SER A 188 -5.60 10.84 -16.53
CA SER A 188 -5.04 10.88 -17.90
C SER A 188 -3.55 11.25 -18.00
N SER A 189 -2.83 11.40 -16.89
CA SER A 189 -1.41 11.76 -16.82
C SER A 189 -0.50 10.67 -16.23
N ASP A 190 -1.04 9.52 -15.84
CA ASP A 190 -0.29 8.45 -15.12
C ASP A 190 0.54 7.51 -16.04
N ASP A 191 0.45 7.64 -17.36
CA ASP A 191 1.03 6.68 -18.33
C ASP A 191 2.56 6.81 -18.55
N ALA A 192 3.25 7.73 -17.87
CA ALA A 192 4.65 8.06 -18.18
C ALA A 192 5.72 7.18 -17.49
N PHE A 193 5.36 6.26 -16.59
CA PHE A 193 6.35 5.46 -15.84
C PHE A 193 6.17 3.93 -15.90
N SER A 194 5.19 3.42 -16.66
CA SER A 194 4.95 1.98 -16.81
C SER A 194 5.77 1.41 -17.96
N SER A 195 7.09 1.32 -17.81
CA SER A 195 7.97 0.60 -18.74
C SER A 195 9.25 0.18 -18.03
N ASN A 196 9.18 -0.84 -17.17
CA ASN A 196 10.26 -1.80 -16.91
C ASN A 196 9.86 -2.75 -15.78
N GLU A 197 9.02 -3.74 -16.09
CA GLU A 197 8.90 -4.94 -15.26
C GLU A 197 9.57 -6.09 -16.02
N HIS A 198 10.87 -6.27 -15.77
CA HIS A 198 11.62 -7.40 -16.31
C HIS A 198 11.16 -8.68 -15.62
N ALA A 199 10.63 -9.59 -16.43
CA ALA A 199 10.18 -10.91 -16.07
C ALA A 199 11.26 -11.72 -15.32
N TYR A 200 11.03 -11.99 -14.04
CA TYR A 200 11.77 -13.00 -13.29
C TYR A 200 11.27 -14.40 -13.70
N LYS A 201 11.71 -14.90 -14.85
CA LYS A 201 11.55 -16.32 -15.22
C LYS A 201 12.56 -17.16 -14.44
N ARG A 202 12.09 -17.83 -13.39
CA ARG A 202 12.83 -18.90 -12.70
C ARG A 202 13.01 -20.06 -13.70
N LYS A 203 14.23 -20.25 -14.22
CA LYS A 203 14.61 -21.44 -14.99
C LYS A 203 14.81 -22.59 -14.00
N GLU A 204 13.90 -23.55 -14.01
CA GLU A 204 14.16 -24.86 -13.40
C GLU A 204 15.05 -25.67 -14.36
N LYS A 205 16.08 -26.30 -13.78
CA LYS A 205 16.88 -27.37 -14.37
C LYS A 205 16.76 -28.57 -13.44
#